data_AF-A0A383A008-F1
#
_entry.id   AF-A0A383A008-F1
#
_cell.length_a   1.000
_cell.length_b   1.000
_cell.length_c   1.000
_cell.angle_alpha   90.00
_cell.angle_beta   90.00
_cell.angle_gamma   90.00
#
_symmetry.space_group_name_H-M   'P 1'
#
loop_
_entity.id
_entity.type
_entity.pdbx_description
1 polymer ?
#
loop_
_entity_poly.entity_id
_entity_poly.type
_entity_poly.pdbx_seq_one_letter_code
_entity_poly.pdbx_strand_id
1 'polypeptide(L)' 'MPDPSDDQLEDWETDPKGMMEYYQNQKYSLGQSIADLVDNSYDAGASKIDVTIGVEGEQIYIRILDNGRGMTMSQLKKA' A
#
# COMPACT_ATOMS: atom_id res chain seq x y z
N MET A 1 25.16 3.30 9.86
CA MET A 1 24.99 1.83 9.82
C MET A 1 25.34 1.38 8.42
N PRO A 2 26.29 0.44 8.23
CA PRO A 2 26.53 -0.17 6.92
C PRO A 2 25.29 -0.97 6.49
N ASP A 3 25.01 -0.96 5.19
CA ASP A 3 24.00 -1.83 4.57
C ASP A 3 24.46 -3.29 4.73
N PRO A 4 23.61 -4.23 5.18
CA PRO A 4 23.99 -5.65 5.23
C PRO A 4 24.45 -6.15 3.86
N SER A 5 25.47 -7.02 3.84
CA SER A 5 25.89 -7.68 2.60
C SER A 5 24.77 -8.58 2.08
N ASP A 6 24.70 -8.77 0.76
CA ASP A 6 23.67 -9.58 0.08
C ASP A 6 23.53 -11.00 0.68
N ASP A 7 24.59 -11.51 1.32
CA ASP A 7 24.65 -12.81 1.99
C ASP A 7 23.80 -12.90 3.28
N GLN A 8 23.26 -11.78 3.75
CA GLN A 8 22.38 -11.69 4.94
C GLN A 8 20.91 -11.45 4.59
N LEU A 9 20.55 -11.44 3.31
CA LEU A 9 19.15 -11.40 2.88
C LEU A 9 18.56 -12.80 3.09
N GLU A 10 17.72 -12.93 4.11
CA GLU A 10 16.92 -14.13 4.33
C GLU A 10 16.01 -14.32 3.09
N ASP A 11 16.22 -15.40 2.34
CA ASP A 11 15.45 -15.71 1.13
C ASP A 11 14.13 -16.38 1.57
N TRP A 12 13.06 -15.60 1.60
CA TRP A 12 11.75 -16.11 1.99
C TRP A 12 11.17 -16.88 0.78
N GLU A 13 11.23 -18.22 0.81
CA GLU A 13 10.66 -19.15 -0.19
C GLU A 13 9.12 -19.09 -0.32
N THR A 14 8.46 -18.02 0.14
CA THR A 14 7.02 -17.86 -0.01
C THR A 14 6.70 -17.18 -1.33
N ASP A 15 6.02 -17.90 -2.24
CA ASP A 15 5.44 -17.34 -3.47
C ASP A 15 4.67 -16.03 -3.15
N PRO A 16 5.11 -14.87 -3.68
CA PRO A 16 4.46 -13.58 -3.43
C PRO A 16 2.97 -13.59 -3.74
N LYS A 17 2.57 -14.41 -4.72
CA LYS A 17 1.16 -14.58 -5.09
C LYS A 17 0.38 -15.32 -4.00
N GLY A 18 0.95 -16.40 -3.46
CA GLY A 18 0.35 -17.16 -2.36
C GLY A 18 0.17 -16.34 -1.08
N MET A 19 1.10 -15.42 -0.80
CA MET A 19 0.98 -14.49 0.33
C MET A 19 -0.12 -13.46 0.10
N MET A 20 -0.21 -12.88 -1.10
CA MET A 20 -1.31 -11.97 -1.46
C MET A 20 -2.69 -12.64 -1.34
N GLU A 21 -2.83 -13.87 -1.84
CA GLU A 21 -4.06 -14.65 -1.72
C GLU A 21 -4.39 -14.96 -0.23
N TYR A 22 -3.39 -15.22 0.61
CA TYR A 22 -3.58 -15.42 2.05
C TYR A 22 -4.09 -14.16 2.76
N TYR A 23 -3.49 -13.00 2.51
CA TYR A 23 -3.93 -11.73 3.11
C TYR A 23 -5.32 -11.30 2.65
N GLN A 24 -5.67 -11.55 1.39
CA GLN A 24 -7.02 -11.32 0.86
C GLN A 24 -8.08 -12.24 1.48
N ASN A 25 -7.67 -13.43 1.95
CA ASN A 25 -8.56 -14.38 2.63
C ASN A 25 -8.72 -14.11 4.13
N GLN A 26 -7.95 -13.16 4.70
CA GLN A 26 -8.20 -12.69 6.06
C GLN A 26 -9.50 -11.88 6.09
N LYS A 27 -10.17 -11.81 7.26
CA LYS A 27 -11.39 -11.01 7.42
C LYS A 27 -11.05 -9.51 7.38
N TYR A 28 -10.83 -9.00 6.18
CA TYR A 28 -10.56 -7.61 5.88
C TYR A 28 -11.68 -7.05 5.03
N SER A 29 -12.51 -6.19 5.63
CA SER A 29 -13.57 -5.52 4.89
C SER A 29 -12.98 -4.45 3.96
N LEU A 30 -13.67 -4.16 2.86
CA LEU A 30 -13.31 -3.05 1.97
C LEU A 30 -13.12 -1.73 2.73
N GLY A 31 -13.95 -1.47 3.75
CA GLY A 31 -13.83 -0.28 4.59
C GLY A 31 -12.53 -0.24 5.40
N GLN A 32 -12.07 -1.39 5.92
CA GLN A 32 -10.78 -1.48 6.61
C GLN A 32 -9.61 -1.26 5.65
N SER A 33 -9.67 -1.82 4.43
CA SER A 33 -8.66 -1.56 3.39
C SER A 33 -8.55 -0.07 3.03
N ILE A 34 -9.68 0.63 2.96
CA ILE A 34 -9.69 2.07 2.70
C ILE A 34 -9.12 2.83 3.91
N ALA A 35 -9.50 2.44 5.13
CA ALA A 35 -9.02 3.09 6.36
C ALA A 35 -7.49 3.04 6.48
N ASP A 36 -6.85 1.89 6.20
CA ASP A 36 -5.39 1.79 6.24
C ASP A 36 -4.68 2.76 5.28
N LEU A 37 -5.24 2.94 4.08
CA LEU A 37 -4.69 3.87 3.10
C LEU A 37 -4.89 5.33 3.52
N VAL A 38 -5.96 5.62 4.25
CA VAL A 38 -6.18 6.93 4.89
C VAL A 38 -5.19 7.15 6.03
N ASP A 39 -4.90 6.13 6.84
CA ASP A 39 -3.91 6.21 7.93
C ASP A 39 -2.50 6.46 7.36
N ASN A 40 -2.11 5.77 6.28
CA ASN A 40 -0.85 6.04 5.57
C ASN A 40 -0.76 7.50 5.09
N SER A 41 -1.88 8.05 4.61
CA SER A 41 -1.95 9.44 4.16
C SER A 41 -1.82 10.41 5.35
N TYR A 42 -2.43 10.10 6.49
CA TYR A 42 -2.31 10.86 7.73
C TYR A 42 -0.87 10.85 8.27
N ASP A 43 -0.22 9.69 8.30
CA ASP A 43 1.18 9.53 8.69
C ASP A 43 2.14 10.28 7.76
N ALA A 44 1.77 10.44 6.48
CA ALA A 44 2.47 11.28 5.51
C ALA A 44 2.24 12.79 5.73
N GLY A 45 1.45 13.18 6.73
CA GLY A 45 1.14 14.57 7.07
C GLY A 45 0.15 15.22 6.12
N ALA A 46 -0.69 14.45 5.42
CA ALA A 46 -1.70 15.00 4.54
C ALA A 46 -2.70 15.87 5.33
N SER A 47 -2.96 17.08 4.85
CA SER A 47 -3.99 17.96 5.41
C SER A 47 -5.35 17.75 4.73
N LYS A 48 -5.36 17.06 3.59
CA LYS A 48 -6.55 16.74 2.81
C LYS A 48 -6.38 15.36 2.18
N ILE A 49 -7.42 14.54 2.31
CA ILE A 49 -7.49 13.20 1.72
C ILE A 49 -8.86 13.09 1.05
N ASP A 50 -8.89 12.91 -0.26
CA ASP A 50 -10.10 12.73 -1.06
C ASP A 50 -10.29 11.25 -1.38
N VAL A 51 -11.40 10.66 -0.92
CA VAL A 51 -11.80 9.29 -1.25
C VAL A 51 -13.01 9.34 -2.18
N THR A 52 -12.85 8.84 -3.41
CA THR A 52 -13.88 8.91 -4.46
C THR A 52 -14.13 7.53 -5.05
N ILE A 53 -15.40 7.16 -5.20
CA ILE A 53 -15.81 6.01 -6.00
C ILE A 53 -16.23 6.53 -7.37
N GLY A 54 -15.61 6.02 -8.42
CA GLY A 54 -15.84 6.44 -9.79
C GLY A 54 -16.09 5.27 -10.71
N VAL A 55 -16.56 5.59 -11.91
CA VAL A 55 -16.75 4.63 -13.00
C VAL A 55 -16.07 5.18 -14.24
N GLU A 56 -15.29 4.35 -14.93
CA GLU A 56 -14.64 4.66 -16.20
C GLU A 56 -14.97 3.55 -17.20
N GLY A 57 -15.86 3.85 -18.15
CA GLY A 57 -16.46 2.84 -19.02
C GLY A 57 -17.29 1.85 -18.20
N GLU A 58 -16.91 0.57 -18.25
CA GLU A 58 -17.54 -0.51 -17.49
C GLU A 58 -16.80 -0.83 -16.16
N GLN A 59 -15.71 -0.12 -15.86
CA GLN A 59 -14.89 -0.38 -14.69
C GLN A 59 -15.24 0.55 -13.53
N ILE A 60 -15.43 -0.02 -12.34
CA ILE A 60 -15.60 0.72 -11.09
C ILE A 60 -14.23 0.84 -10.44
N TYR A 61 -13.89 2.02 -9.93
CA TYR A 61 -12.66 2.24 -9.17
C TYR A 61 -12.92 3.02 -7.88
N ILE A 62 -12.00 2.85 -6.94
CA ILE A 62 -11.88 3.69 -5.75
C ILE A 62 -10.57 4.45 -5.89
N ARG A 63 -10.63 5.77 -5.76
CA ARG A 63 -9.46 6.66 -5.76
C ARG A 63 -9.27 7.22 -4.37
N ILE A 64 -8.05 7.12 -3.86
CA ILE A 64 -7.60 7.76 -2.62
C ILE A 64 -6.48 8.72 -3.05
N LEU A 65 -6.72 10.01 -2.88
CA LEU A 65 -5.80 11.08 -3.27
C LEU A 65 -5.49 11.94 -2.06
N ASP A 66 -4.22 12.00 -1.66
CA ASP A 66 -3.76 12.83 -0.57
C ASP A 66 -2.78 13.92 -1.04
N ASN A 67 -2.58 14.93 -0.20
CA ASN A 67 -1.59 15.99 -0.40
C ASN A 67 -0.42 15.90 0.60
N GLY A 68 -0.13 14.69 1.09
CA GLY A 68 0.98 14.43 1.98
C GLY A 68 2.33 14.58 1.30
N ARG A 69 3.38 14.26 2.05
CA ARG A 69 4.77 14.41 1.60
C ARG A 69 5.21 13.42 0.50
N GLY A 70 4.35 12.47 0.14
CA GLY A 70 4.60 11.45 -0.89
C GLY A 70 5.77 10.52 -0.55
N MET A 71 6.27 9.83 -1.57
CA MET A 71 7.41 8.92 -1.49
C MET A 71 8.47 9.30 -2.52
N THR A 72 9.74 9.24 -2.12
CA THR A 72 10.87 9.29 -3.06
C THR A 72 10.97 7.98 -3.84
N MET A 73 11.65 7.98 -4.99
CA MET A 73 11.87 6.77 -5.78
C MET A 73 12.56 5.64 -4.99
N SER A 74 13.44 5.98 -4.04
CA SER A 74 14.10 4.96 -3.22
C SER A 74 13.15 4.33 -2.21
N GLN A 75 12.20 5.08 -1.67
CA GLN A 75 11.16 4.56 -0.79
C GLN A 75 10.17 3.70 -1.57
N LEU A 76 9.78 4.15 -2.77
CA LEU A 76 8.85 3.42 -3.63
C LEU A 76 9.36 2.03 -4.04
N LYS A 77 10.67 1.88 -4.25
CA LYS A 77 11.28 0.58 -4.58
C LYS A 77 11.32 -0.41 -3.41
N LYS A 78 11.09 0.07 -2.19
CA LYS A 78 11.11 -0.73 -0.95
C LYS A 78 9.71 -0.92 -0.35
N ALA A 79 8.70 -0.32 -0.97
CA ALA A 79 7.29 -0.49 -0.61
C ALA A 79 6.78 -1.82 -1.16
#